data_AF-X1KG50-F1
#
_entry.id   AF-X1KG50-F1
#
_cell.length_a   1.000
_cell.length_b   1.000
_cell.length_c   1.000
_cell.angle_alpha   90.00
_cell.angle_beta   90.00
_cell.angle_gamma   90.00
#
_symmetry.space_group_name_H-M   'P 1'
#
loop_
_entity.id
_entity.type
_entity.pdbx_description
1 polymer ?
#
loop_
_entity_poly.entity_id
_entity_poly.type
_entity_poly.pdbx_seq_one_letter_code
_entity_poly.pdbx_strand_id
1 'polypeptide(L)'
;MPTKAVDVVKKLSVSQVMVLDKNPARLYALIVKPGAEEVFLGMGIPAVVDRGIPLLSAGASYEINLTNPWHGSIHAVAKAGTPSLLITEW
;
A
#
# COMPACT_ATOMS: atom_id res chain seq x y z
N MET A 1 19.62 -10.65 7.39
CA MET A 1 18.16 -10.47 7.15
C MET A 1 17.70 -9.39 8.12
N PRO A 2 16.91 -8.39 7.70
CA PRO A 2 16.33 -7.44 8.64
C PRO A 2 15.50 -8.23 9.66
N THR A 3 15.85 -8.17 10.93
CA THR A 3 15.20 -8.93 12.00
C THR A 3 13.96 -8.23 12.56
N LYS A 4 13.53 -7.11 11.95
CA LYS A 4 12.48 -6.27 12.49
C LYS A 4 11.51 -5.82 11.40
N ALA A 5 10.25 -6.18 11.57
CA ALA A 5 9.15 -5.63 10.79
C ALA A 5 9.06 -4.11 10.97
N VAL A 6 8.79 -3.39 9.88
CA VAL A 6 8.33 -2.01 9.97
C VAL A 6 6.80 -2.03 10.00
N ASP A 7 6.20 -1.47 11.05
CA ASP A 7 4.75 -1.28 11.17
C ASP A 7 4.44 0.23 11.11
N VAL A 8 3.70 0.64 10.08
CA VAL A 8 3.45 2.05 9.77
C VAL A 8 1.99 2.29 9.43
N VAL A 9 1.45 3.37 9.99
CA VAL A 9 0.18 3.94 9.55
C VAL A 9 0.45 5.08 8.57
N LYS A 10 -0.07 4.97 7.34
CA LYS A 10 0.02 6.03 6.33
C LYS A 10 -1.35 6.64 6.07
N LYS A 11 -1.49 7.95 6.32
CA LYS A 11 -2.66 8.72 5.91
C LYS A 11 -2.61 8.95 4.40
N LEU A 12 -3.75 8.77 3.76
CA LEU A 12 -3.96 9.06 2.36
C LEU A 12 -4.66 10.41 2.18
N SER A 13 -4.76 10.82 0.93
CA SER A 13 -5.61 11.90 0.47
C SER A 13 -6.21 11.51 -0.88
N VAL A 14 -6.97 12.44 -1.47
CA VAL A 14 -7.47 12.33 -2.85
C VAL A 14 -6.40 12.63 -3.91
N SER A 15 -5.16 12.89 -3.49
CA SER A 15 -3.98 12.91 -4.35
C SER A 15 -3.13 11.68 -4.08
N GLN A 16 -2.30 11.29 -5.04
CA GLN A 16 -1.36 10.19 -4.85
C GLN A 16 -0.41 10.45 -3.66
N VAL A 17 -0.18 9.42 -2.86
CA VAL A 17 0.76 9.42 -1.73
C VAL A 17 1.65 8.19 -1.85
N MET A 18 2.96 8.34 -1.69
CA MET A 18 3.86 7.20 -1.57
C MET A 18 3.67 6.53 -0.19
N VAL A 19 3.26 5.26 -0.20
CA VAL A 19 2.93 4.50 1.00
C VAL A 19 4.02 3.49 1.36
N LEU A 20 4.76 3.03 0.36
CA LEU A 20 5.90 2.14 0.53
C LEU A 20 7.01 2.61 -0.41
N ASP A 21 8.22 2.83 0.11
CA ASP A 21 9.37 3.23 -0.71
C ASP A 21 9.97 2.02 -1.45
N LYS A 22 10.91 2.23 -2.36
CA LYS A 22 11.68 1.16 -2.99
C LYS A 22 12.55 0.46 -1.93
N ASN A 23 12.47 -0.87 -1.86
CA ASN A 23 13.32 -1.68 -1.01
C ASN A 23 13.79 -2.93 -1.76
N PRO A 24 15.06 -2.98 -2.21
CA PRO A 24 15.64 -4.14 -2.90
C PRO A 24 15.72 -5.41 -2.04
N ALA A 25 15.61 -5.29 -0.72
CA ALA A 25 15.70 -6.40 0.21
C ALA A 25 14.34 -6.85 0.75
N ARG A 26 13.23 -6.29 0.24
CA ARG A 26 11.88 -6.63 0.69
C ARG A 26 11.58 -8.11 0.42
N LEU A 27 11.28 -8.83 1.49
CA LEU A 27 10.80 -10.21 1.43
C LEU A 27 9.29 -10.28 1.58
N TYR A 28 8.73 -9.29 2.29
CA TYR A 28 7.31 -9.23 2.59
C TYR A 28 6.81 -7.80 2.68
N ALA A 29 5.59 -7.55 2.21
CA ALA A 29 4.82 -6.40 2.65
C ALA A 29 3.32 -6.72 2.67
N LEU A 30 2.61 -6.26 3.69
CA LEU A 30 1.16 -6.30 3.77
C LEU A 30 0.62 -4.89 3.92
N ILE A 31 -0.26 -4.51 3.01
CA ILE A 31 -0.94 -3.22 3.03
C ILE A 31 -2.42 -3.50 3.29
N VAL A 32 -2.95 -2.99 4.39
CA VAL A 32 -4.34 -3.20 4.81
C VAL A 32 -5.09 -1.87 4.82
N LYS A 33 -6.29 -1.86 4.24
CA LYS A 33 -7.23 -0.74 4.29
C LYS A 33 -8.34 -1.03 5.31
N PRO A 34 -8.21 -0.59 6.58
CA PRO A 34 -9.25 -0.81 7.58
C PRO A 34 -10.50 0.08 7.39
N GLY A 35 -10.36 1.24 6.75
CA GLY A 35 -11.46 2.20 6.55
C GLY A 35 -12.47 1.78 5.48
N ALA A 36 -13.59 2.49 5.39
CA ALA A 36 -14.66 2.19 4.44
C ALA A 36 -14.39 2.76 3.04
N GLU A 37 -13.59 3.82 2.94
CA GLU A 37 -13.29 4.55 1.71
C GLU A 37 -12.52 3.67 0.72
N GLU A 38 -12.84 3.74 -0.57
CA GLU A 38 -12.11 3.01 -1.61
C GLU A 38 -10.68 3.56 -1.77
N VAL A 39 -9.70 2.67 -1.91
CA VAL A 39 -8.30 3.01 -2.11
C VAL A 39 -7.75 2.26 -3.32
N PHE A 40 -6.90 2.93 -4.09
CA PHE A 40 -6.27 2.36 -5.28
C PHE A 40 -4.75 2.43 -5.16
N LEU A 41 -4.06 1.32 -5.43
CA LEU A 41 -2.60 1.24 -5.39
C LEU A 41 -2.01 1.32 -6.80
N GLY A 42 -0.92 2.09 -6.93
CA GLY A 42 -0.06 2.16 -8.11
C GLY A 42 1.33 1.61 -7.78
N MET A 43 1.78 0.59 -8.51
CA MET A 43 3.10 -0.03 -8.33
C MET A 43 4.14 0.66 -9.22
N GLY A 44 5.11 1.34 -8.62
CA GLY A 44 6.20 2.03 -9.33
C GLY A 44 5.79 3.29 -10.11
N ILE A 45 4.50 3.64 -10.10
CA ILE A 45 3.92 4.81 -10.76
C ILE A 45 2.96 5.52 -9.80
N PRO A 46 2.62 6.81 -10.06
CA PRO A 46 1.60 7.51 -9.29
C PRO A 46 0.26 6.76 -9.31
N ALA A 47 -0.39 6.66 -8.14
CA ALA A 47 -1.71 6.05 -8.03
C ALA A 47 -2.79 6.96 -8.63
N VAL A 48 -3.77 6.36 -9.32
CA VAL A 48 -4.89 7.05 -9.95
C VAL A 48 -6.18 6.37 -9.52
N VAL A 49 -7.20 7.16 -9.20
CA VAL A 49 -8.53 6.65 -8.82
C VAL A 49 -9.09 5.75 -9.92
N ASP A 50 -9.73 4.65 -9.53
CA ASP A 50 -10.32 3.64 -10.42
C ASP A 50 -9.30 2.94 -11.36
N ARG A 51 -7.99 2.94 -11.01
CA ARG A 51 -6.93 2.22 -11.75
C ARG A 51 -6.00 1.43 -10.82
N GLY A 52 -5.29 0.44 -11.36
CA GLY A 52 -4.30 -0.34 -10.62
C GLY A 52 -4.93 -1.42 -9.74
N ILE A 53 -4.46 -1.56 -8.50
CA ILE A 53 -4.95 -2.57 -7.56
C ILE A 53 -5.98 -1.92 -6.62
N PRO A 54 -7.27 -2.30 -6.71
CA PRO A 54 -8.31 -1.72 -5.87
C PRO A 54 -8.42 -2.42 -4.52
N LEU A 55 -8.54 -1.62 -3.45
CA LEU A 55 -8.89 -2.04 -2.10
C LEU A 55 -10.25 -1.42 -1.77
N LEU A 56 -11.33 -2.18 -1.99
CA LEU A 56 -12.70 -1.62 -2.00
C LEU A 56 -13.38 -1.74 -0.64
N SER A 57 -13.37 -2.92 -0.02
CA SER A 57 -14.00 -3.17 1.28
C SER A 57 -13.08 -2.88 2.46
N ALA A 58 -13.66 -2.53 3.61
CA ALA A 58 -12.91 -2.48 4.86
C ALA A 58 -12.26 -3.84 5.16
N GLY A 59 -10.98 -3.83 5.52
CA GLY A 59 -10.17 -5.04 5.69
C GLY A 59 -9.56 -5.58 4.40
N ALA A 60 -9.86 -5.01 3.22
CA ALA A 60 -9.17 -5.37 1.99
C ALA A 60 -7.66 -5.13 2.13
N SER A 61 -6.88 -6.05 1.59
CA SER A 61 -5.43 -6.01 1.70
C SER A 61 -4.75 -6.44 0.41
N TYR A 62 -3.49 -5.98 0.28
CA TYR A 62 -2.59 -6.42 -0.77
C TYR A 62 -1.29 -6.90 -0.12
N GLU A 63 -0.88 -8.11 -0.48
CA GLU A 63 0.31 -8.76 0.03
C GLU A 63 1.36 -8.90 -1.07
N ILE A 64 2.61 -8.59 -0.72
CA ILE A 64 3.82 -8.92 -1.45
C ILE A 64 4.55 -9.99 -0.66
N ASN A 65 4.89 -11.10 -1.31
CA ASN A 65 5.61 -12.21 -0.75
C ASN A 65 6.50 -12.87 -1.83
N LEU A 66 7.08 -14.03 -1.51
CA LEU A 66 8.02 -14.72 -2.39
C LEU A 66 7.42 -15.23 -3.71
N THR A 67 6.10 -15.31 -3.82
CA THR A 67 5.40 -15.74 -5.05
C THR A 67 5.03 -14.58 -5.98
N ASN A 68 5.01 -13.35 -5.46
CA ASN A 68 4.73 -12.12 -6.21
C ASN A 68 5.68 -10.97 -5.82
N PRO A 69 7.01 -11.15 -5.97
CA PRO A 69 7.97 -10.22 -5.44
C PRO A 69 7.86 -8.83 -6.08
N TRP A 70 7.93 -7.79 -5.26
CA TRP A 70 7.99 -6.40 -5.72
C TRP A 70 8.93 -5.56 -4.84
N HIS A 71 9.96 -5.00 -5.46
CA HIS A 71 10.98 -4.21 -4.76
C HIS A 71 10.87 -2.70 -5.00
N GLY A 72 9.99 -2.28 -5.92
CA GLY A 72 9.75 -0.86 -6.22
C GLY A 72 8.94 -0.15 -5.14
N SER A 73 8.67 1.13 -5.37
CA SER A 73 7.76 1.90 -4.53
C SER A 73 6.30 1.56 -4.83
N ILE A 74 5.42 1.88 -3.88
CA ILE A 74 3.97 1.80 -4.04
C ILE A 74 3.38 3.14 -3.64
N HIS A 75 2.55 3.67 -4.52
CA HIS A 75 1.72 4.83 -4.25
C HIS A 75 0.28 4.38 -4.01
N ALA A 76 -0.47 5.17 -3.26
CA ALA A 76 -1.89 4.96 -3.04
C ALA A 76 -2.65 6.28 -3.18
N VAL A 77 -3.91 6.18 -3.58
CA VAL A 77 -4.85 7.30 -3.60
C VAL A 77 -6.20 6.85 -3.04
N ALA A 78 -6.81 7.68 -2.21
CA ALA A 78 -8.16 7.46 -1.74
C ALA A 78 -9.15 8.08 -2.74
N LYS A 79 -10.28 7.41 -2.97
CA LYS A 79 -11.36 7.97 -3.80
C LYS A 79 -11.97 9.23 -3.18
N ALA A 80 -12.05 9.24 -1.85
CA ALA A 80 -12.55 10.35 -1.06
C ALA A 80 -11.89 10.36 0.33
N GLY A 81 -11.89 11.52 0.98
CA GLY A 81 -11.44 11.68 2.36
C GLY A 81 -9.93 11.47 2.56
N THR A 82 -9.58 11.14 3.80
CA THR A 82 -8.18 10.90 4.23
C THR A 82 -8.06 9.59 5.03
N PRO A 83 -8.42 8.43 4.45
CA PRO A 83 -8.33 7.15 5.13
C PRO A 83 -6.88 6.80 5.46
N SER A 84 -6.70 5.79 6.31
CA SER A 84 -5.37 5.30 6.69
C SER A 84 -5.14 3.92 6.09
N LEU A 85 -3.92 3.64 5.67
CA LEU A 85 -3.42 2.30 5.41
C LEU A 85 -2.53 1.86 6.57
N LEU A 86 -2.66 0.60 6.95
CA LEU A 86 -1.74 -0.09 7.85
C LEU A 86 -0.75 -0.88 6.98
N ILE A 87 0.54 -0.74 7.25
CA ILE A 87 1.59 -1.28 6.39
C ILE A 87 2.59 -2.02 7.27
N THR A 88 2.77 -3.30 6.98
CA THR A 88 3.79 -4.14 7.61
C THR A 88 4.80 -4.57 6.54
N GLU A 89 6.09 -4.28 6.71
CA GLU A 89 7.16 -4.67 5.76
C GLU A 89 8.29 -5.44 6.47
N TRP A 90 8.85 -6.46 5.80
CA TRP A 90 10.07 -7.17 6.20
C TRP A 90 11.11 -7.20 5.07
#